data_AF-A0AAN6ZC20-F1
#
_entry.id   AF-A0AAN6ZC20-F1
#
_cell.length_a   1.000
_cell.length_b   1.000
_cell.length_c   1.000
_cell.angle_alpha   90.00
_cell.angle_beta   90.00
_cell.angle_gamma   90.00
#
_symmetry.space_group_name_H-M   'P 1'
#
loop_
_entity.id
_entity.type
_entity.pdbx_description
1 polymer ?
#
loop_
_entity_poly.entity_id
_entity_poly.type
_entity_poly.pdbx_seq_one_letter_code
_entity_poly.pdbx_strand_id
1 'polypeptide(L)'
;MSGTAKYTPAPQEDPDAHVDYTQAPPSYQAESSAAQDQERLAGAPRSSEDNIPDDFKFGGSVAEATVEIRNQFIRKVYTILTVQLLATGAVSALSFMSDGYKTWVQNHPAVVWMSLIGAMVFMGLTFWKRHSYPTNLLFLSCFTLLEAYTVSVIVSFYQTSIVLNAVLLTAGIFVFLTAFACQTKYDFTSWMPYLFGALWGLVLFGFMSFFLPQSSTTELVYGLLTALVFSGYILVDTQLVLRKHHVEEEIAAAISLYLDVINLFLAILRILNSQSNN
;
A
#
# COMPACT_ATOMS: atom_id res chain seq x y z
N MET A 1 29.80 42.36 -6.61
CA MET A 1 31.15 41.90 -6.20
C MET A 1 31.01 40.46 -5.74
N SER A 2 31.43 39.50 -6.58
CA SER A 2 31.32 38.06 -6.28
C SER A 2 32.60 37.61 -5.58
N GLY A 3 32.48 37.06 -4.36
CA GLY A 3 33.60 36.56 -3.57
C GLY A 3 34.05 35.20 -4.08
N THR A 4 35.25 35.13 -4.65
CA THR A 4 35.93 33.88 -4.98
C THR A 4 36.27 33.11 -3.71
N ALA A 5 35.62 31.96 -3.50
CA ALA A 5 36.03 31.01 -2.48
C ALA A 5 37.42 30.46 -2.83
N LYS A 6 38.39 30.63 -1.94
CA LYS A 6 39.72 30.03 -2.06
C LYS A 6 39.57 28.51 -1.90
N TYR A 7 39.92 27.77 -2.94
CA TYR A 7 40.10 26.32 -2.87
C TYR A 7 41.32 26.02 -1.99
N THR A 8 41.11 25.28 -0.91
CA THR A 8 42.19 24.72 -0.10
C THR A 8 42.34 23.25 -0.51
N PRO A 9 43.52 22.81 -0.97
CA PRO A 9 43.75 21.40 -1.29
C PRO A 9 43.54 20.52 -0.06
N ALA A 10 42.90 19.36 -0.24
CA ALA A 10 42.75 18.38 0.84
C ALA A 10 44.13 17.84 1.25
N PRO A 11 44.38 17.61 2.56
CA PRO A 11 45.59 16.95 3.02
C PRO A 11 45.76 15.59 2.34
N GLN A 12 46.91 15.37 1.71
CA GLN A 12 47.34 14.08 1.18
C GLN A 12 48.13 13.34 2.26
N GLU A 13 47.46 12.95 3.33
CA GLU A 13 48.07 12.07 4.33
C GLU A 13 47.45 10.68 4.10
N ASP A 14 48.30 9.72 3.74
CA ASP A 14 47.88 8.34 3.60
C ASP A 14 47.54 7.82 5.01
N PRO A 15 46.26 7.49 5.30
CA PRO A 15 45.84 7.08 6.64
C PRO A 15 46.58 5.84 7.15
N ASP A 16 47.20 5.09 6.24
CA ASP A 16 47.94 3.87 6.53
C ASP A 16 49.47 4.08 6.62
N ALA A 17 49.97 5.31 6.48
CA ALA A 17 51.40 5.62 6.54
C ALA A 17 52.09 5.21 7.86
N HIS A 18 51.30 4.97 8.91
CA HIS A 18 51.76 4.56 10.23
C HIS A 18 51.53 3.07 10.52
N VAL A 19 51.03 2.29 9.56
CA VAL A 19 50.64 0.89 9.73
C VAL A 19 51.72 -0.02 9.13
N ASP A 20 52.57 -0.58 9.99
CA ASP A 20 53.52 -1.63 9.60
C ASP A 20 52.78 -2.96 9.35
N TYR A 21 52.50 -3.26 8.08
CA TYR A 21 51.94 -4.54 7.68
C TYR A 21 52.98 -5.66 7.83
N THR A 22 53.00 -6.27 9.02
CA THR A 22 53.91 -7.38 9.37
C THR A 22 53.39 -8.75 8.90
N GLN A 23 52.17 -8.81 8.38
CA GLN A 23 51.58 -10.02 7.82
C GLN A 23 51.09 -9.73 6.40
N ALA A 24 51.34 -10.67 5.49
CA ALA A 24 50.78 -10.61 4.15
C ALA A 24 49.24 -10.61 4.26
N PRO A 25 48.53 -9.78 3.47
CA PRO A 25 47.08 -9.85 3.44
C PRO A 25 46.64 -11.29 3.12
N PRO A 26 45.55 -11.76 3.75
CA PRO A 26 45.05 -13.11 3.51
C PRO A 26 44.85 -13.32 2.00
N SER A 27 45.27 -14.47 1.49
CA SER A 27 45.08 -14.79 0.09
C SER A 27 43.59 -14.83 -0.22
N TYR A 28 43.15 -14.11 -1.25
CA TYR A 28 41.76 -14.14 -1.75
C TYR A 28 41.29 -15.53 -2.21
N GLN A 29 42.12 -16.56 -2.07
CA GLN A 29 41.83 -17.95 -2.40
C GLN A 29 41.43 -18.81 -1.20
N ALA A 30 41.46 -18.28 0.03
CA ALA A 30 41.03 -19.02 1.21
C ALA A 30 39.57 -18.67 1.56
N GLU A 31 38.67 -19.63 1.26
CA GLU A 31 37.26 -19.71 1.65
C GLU A 31 36.25 -18.78 0.92
N SER A 32 36.33 -18.71 -0.40
CA SER A 32 35.12 -18.56 -1.23
C SER A 32 34.78 -19.93 -1.82
N SER A 33 34.13 -20.80 -1.04
CA SER A 33 33.38 -21.89 -1.67
C SER A 33 32.36 -21.19 -2.55
N ALA A 34 32.49 -21.23 -3.87
CA ALA A 34 31.53 -20.60 -4.78
C ALA A 34 30.08 -21.01 -4.47
N ALA A 35 29.89 -22.18 -3.84
CA ALA A 35 28.63 -22.66 -3.28
C ALA A 35 28.09 -21.83 -2.08
N GLN A 36 28.95 -21.38 -1.16
CA GLN A 36 28.58 -20.54 -0.01
C GLN A 36 28.24 -19.11 -0.44
N ASP A 37 28.98 -18.58 -1.41
CA ASP A 37 28.66 -17.28 -2.00
C ASP A 37 27.39 -17.36 -2.86
N GLN A 38 27.15 -18.47 -3.56
CA GLN A 38 25.87 -18.71 -4.25
C GLN A 38 24.69 -18.87 -3.30
N GLU A 39 24.85 -19.51 -2.13
CA GLU A 39 23.81 -19.56 -1.09
C GLU A 39 23.56 -18.20 -0.42
N ARG A 40 24.60 -17.36 -0.29
CA ARG A 40 24.45 -15.97 0.16
C ARG A 40 23.79 -15.06 -0.88
N LEU A 41 24.04 -15.31 -2.16
CA LEU A 41 23.37 -14.66 -3.28
C LEU A 41 21.94 -15.22 -3.51
N ALA A 42 21.65 -16.41 -3.03
CA ALA A 42 20.36 -17.07 -3.18
C ALA A 42 20.03 -17.98 -1.98
N GLY A 43 19.38 -17.46 -0.93
CA GLY A 43 18.49 -18.34 -0.15
C GLY A 43 18.24 -18.12 1.34
N ALA A 44 19.03 -17.33 2.09
CA ALA A 44 18.78 -17.15 3.53
C ALA A 44 18.47 -15.69 3.91
N PRO A 45 17.43 -15.42 4.72
CA PRO A 45 17.19 -14.08 5.27
C PRO A 45 18.39 -13.63 6.10
N ARG A 46 18.92 -12.42 5.83
CA ARG A 46 20.06 -11.86 6.57
C ARG A 46 19.70 -11.67 8.05
N SER A 47 20.64 -11.98 8.95
CA SER A 47 20.46 -11.81 10.39
C SER A 47 20.96 -10.43 10.84
N SER A 48 20.40 -9.87 11.92
CA SER A 48 20.90 -8.60 12.49
C SER A 48 22.27 -8.75 13.13
N GLU A 49 22.69 -9.97 13.41
CA GLU A 49 23.99 -10.35 13.99
C GLU A 49 25.06 -10.57 12.93
N ASP A 50 24.71 -10.51 11.65
CA ASP A 50 25.69 -10.56 10.55
C ASP A 50 26.60 -9.33 10.67
N ASN A 51 27.91 -9.56 10.77
CA ASN A 51 28.93 -8.51 10.90
C ASN A 51 29.17 -7.82 9.54
N ILE A 52 28.12 -7.19 9.02
CA ILE A 52 28.10 -6.43 7.77
C ILE A 52 27.80 -4.95 8.08
N PRO A 53 28.41 -4.02 7.32
CA PRO A 53 28.10 -2.59 7.45
C PRO A 53 26.60 -2.31 7.28
N ASP A 54 26.09 -1.27 7.95
CA ASP A 54 24.65 -0.95 8.00
C ASP A 54 24.03 -0.75 6.61
N ASP A 55 24.79 -0.23 5.65
CA ASP A 55 24.37 -0.05 4.25
C ASP A 55 23.98 -1.36 3.56
N PHE A 56 24.49 -2.51 4.02
CA PHE A 56 24.14 -3.83 3.49
C PHE A 56 22.97 -4.51 4.22
N LYS A 57 22.47 -3.90 5.31
CA LYS A 57 21.29 -4.38 6.03
C LYS A 57 19.99 -3.97 5.32
N PHE A 58 20.03 -2.87 4.59
CA PHE A 58 18.98 -2.44 3.67
C PHE A 58 19.24 -3.10 2.30
N GLY A 59 18.57 -4.22 2.04
CA GLY A 59 18.57 -4.82 0.70
C GLY A 59 17.81 -3.95 -0.30
N GLY A 60 17.97 -4.20 -1.61
CA GLY A 60 17.22 -3.49 -2.65
C GLY A 60 15.70 -3.74 -2.57
N SER A 61 15.29 -4.77 -1.83
CA SER A 61 13.91 -5.10 -1.51
C SER A 61 13.74 -5.61 -0.08
N VAL A 62 12.50 -5.62 0.41
CA VAL A 62 12.11 -6.13 1.73
C VAL A 62 12.50 -7.60 1.95
N ALA A 63 12.56 -8.42 0.89
CA ALA A 63 13.02 -9.80 0.98
C ALA A 63 14.51 -9.93 1.30
N GLU A 64 15.33 -8.98 0.85
CA GLU A 64 16.79 -8.97 1.03
C GLU A 64 17.22 -8.29 2.32
N ALA A 65 16.34 -7.51 2.94
CA ALA A 65 16.58 -6.85 4.21
C ALA A 65 16.64 -7.86 5.37
N THR A 66 17.29 -7.47 6.47
CA THR A 66 17.33 -8.29 7.68
C THR A 66 15.91 -8.52 8.24
N VAL A 67 15.71 -9.64 8.95
CA VAL A 67 14.40 -10.01 9.51
C VAL A 67 13.80 -8.89 10.37
N GLU A 68 14.64 -8.20 11.15
CA GLU A 68 14.21 -7.07 11.98
C GLU A 68 13.67 -5.91 11.13
N ILE A 69 14.43 -5.49 10.11
CA ILE A 69 14.04 -4.39 9.21
C ILE A 69 12.75 -4.73 8.46
N ARG A 70 12.62 -5.96 7.96
CA ARG A 70 11.40 -6.45 7.32
C ARG A 70 10.19 -6.37 8.25
N ASN A 71 10.33 -6.83 9.49
CA ASN A 71 9.23 -6.81 10.45
C ASN A 71 8.83 -5.38 10.84
N GLN A 72 9.78 -4.45 10.91
CA GLN A 72 9.50 -3.03 11.12
C GLN A 72 8.75 -2.42 9.93
N PHE A 73 9.17 -2.70 8.70
CA PHE A 73 8.48 -2.26 7.49
C PHE A 73 7.03 -2.74 7.45
N ILE A 74 6.82 -4.06 7.59
CA ILE A 74 5.48 -4.67 7.59
C ILE A 74 4.62 -4.03 8.68
N ARG A 75 5.16 -3.86 9.89
CA ARG A 75 4.43 -3.21 10.99
C ARG A 75 4.01 -1.80 10.63
N LYS A 76 4.88 -0.99 10.03
CA LYS A 76 4.55 0.37 9.59
C LYS A 76 3.43 0.38 8.55
N VAL A 77 3.52 -0.45 7.51
CA VAL A 77 2.50 -0.56 6.45
C VAL A 77 1.12 -0.87 7.05
N TYR A 78 1.02 -1.92 7.86
CA TYR A 78 -0.26 -2.32 8.47
C TYR A 78 -0.73 -1.35 9.55
N THR A 79 0.17 -0.62 10.22
CA THR A 79 -0.22 0.45 11.16
C THR A 79 -0.87 1.61 10.41
N ILE A 80 -0.25 2.07 9.32
CA ILE A 80 -0.80 3.13 8.45
C ILE A 80 -2.15 2.68 7.91
N LEU A 81 -2.24 1.49 7.32
CA LEU A 81 -3.48 0.93 6.79
C LEU A 81 -4.59 0.90 7.86
N THR A 82 -4.29 0.41 9.06
CA THR A 82 -5.27 0.33 10.15
C THR A 82 -5.79 1.72 10.53
N VAL A 83 -4.90 2.71 10.65
CA VAL A 83 -5.30 4.10 10.92
C VAL A 83 -6.18 4.65 9.80
N GLN A 84 -5.86 4.37 8.54
CA GLN A 84 -6.67 4.81 7.39
C GLN A 84 -8.07 4.20 7.39
N LEU A 85 -8.18 2.90 7.67
CA LEU A 85 -9.47 2.20 7.76
C LEU A 85 -10.29 2.68 8.96
N LEU A 86 -9.68 2.90 10.12
CA LEU A 86 -10.35 3.47 11.30
C LEU A 86 -10.85 4.89 11.05
N ALA A 87 -10.03 5.74 10.43
CA ALA A 87 -10.43 7.09 10.03
C ALA A 87 -11.62 7.04 9.06
N THR A 88 -11.56 6.15 8.06
CA THR A 88 -12.65 5.94 7.11
C THR A 88 -13.94 5.49 7.78
N GLY A 89 -13.86 4.53 8.69
CA GLY A 89 -14.99 4.06 9.49
C GLY A 89 -15.57 5.15 10.39
N ALA A 90 -14.71 5.95 11.04
CA ALA A 90 -15.13 7.04 11.91
C ALA A 90 -15.87 8.14 11.15
N VAL A 91 -15.34 8.57 10.00
CA VAL A 91 -16.02 9.57 9.14
C VAL A 91 -17.34 9.01 8.61
N SER A 92 -17.35 7.74 8.18
CA SER A 92 -18.58 7.08 7.71
C SER A 92 -19.63 6.91 8.82
N ALA A 93 -19.22 6.72 10.08
CA ALA A 93 -20.13 6.62 11.20
C ALA A 93 -20.92 7.92 11.45
N LEU A 94 -20.36 9.08 11.10
CA LEU A 94 -21.06 10.36 11.20
C LEU A 94 -22.34 10.38 10.35
N SER A 95 -22.36 9.70 9.20
CA SER A 95 -23.55 9.55 8.34
C SER A 95 -24.71 8.82 9.02
N PHE A 96 -24.43 8.03 10.07
CA PHE A 96 -25.45 7.29 10.81
C PHE A 96 -25.82 7.96 12.13
N MET A 97 -24.87 8.67 12.73
CA MET A 97 -25.06 9.30 14.05
C MET A 97 -25.72 10.68 13.96
N SER A 98 -25.65 11.35 12.80
CA SER A 98 -26.17 12.69 12.60
C SER A 98 -27.01 12.79 11.33
N ASP A 99 -28.32 12.93 11.50
CA ASP A 99 -29.25 13.18 10.39
C ASP A 99 -28.93 14.49 9.66
N GLY A 100 -28.43 15.50 10.38
CA GLY A 100 -28.01 16.78 9.80
C GLY A 100 -26.83 16.60 8.84
N TYR A 101 -25.80 15.86 9.24
CA TYR A 101 -24.66 15.55 8.37
C TYR A 101 -25.10 14.69 7.17
N LYS A 102 -25.88 13.64 7.40
CA LYS A 102 -26.43 12.78 6.34
C LYS A 102 -27.19 13.58 5.28
N THR A 103 -28.13 14.41 5.72
CA THR A 103 -28.94 15.24 4.81
C THR A 103 -28.07 16.25 4.07
N TRP A 104 -27.07 16.82 4.75
CA TRP A 104 -26.14 17.77 4.13
C TRP A 104 -25.30 17.14 3.01
N VAL A 105 -24.68 15.97 3.25
CA VAL A 105 -23.85 15.30 2.23
C VAL A 105 -24.67 14.84 1.03
N GLN A 106 -25.91 14.41 1.24
CA GLN A 106 -26.82 14.01 0.16
C GLN A 106 -27.27 15.19 -0.71
N ASN A 107 -27.43 16.37 -0.11
CA ASN A 107 -27.87 17.57 -0.83
C ASN A 107 -26.74 18.34 -1.52
N HIS A 108 -25.47 18.03 -1.23
CA HIS A 108 -24.30 18.70 -1.81
C HIS A 108 -23.41 17.73 -2.61
N PRO A 109 -23.91 17.10 -3.70
CA PRO A 109 -23.16 16.12 -4.47
C PRO A 109 -21.88 16.68 -5.12
N ALA A 110 -21.82 18.00 -5.35
CA ALA A 110 -20.62 18.66 -5.85
C ALA A 110 -19.39 18.47 -4.94
N VAL A 111 -19.60 18.34 -3.62
CA VAL A 111 -18.51 18.18 -2.65
C VAL A 111 -17.85 16.81 -2.78
N VAL A 112 -18.60 15.78 -3.18
CA VAL A 112 -18.04 14.44 -3.47
C VAL A 112 -17.05 14.51 -4.62
N TRP A 113 -17.36 15.25 -5.68
CA TRP A 113 -16.45 15.42 -6.82
C TRP A 113 -15.18 16.18 -6.44
N MET A 114 -15.30 17.24 -5.64
CA MET A 114 -14.14 17.96 -5.10
C MET A 114 -13.27 17.05 -4.23
N SER A 115 -13.91 16.22 -3.41
CA SER A 115 -13.28 15.22 -2.57
C SER A 115 -12.50 14.19 -3.39
N LEU A 116 -13.12 13.60 -4.42
CA LEU A 116 -12.51 12.59 -5.28
C LEU A 116 -11.31 13.15 -6.05
N ILE A 117 -11.45 14.33 -6.65
CA ILE A 117 -10.34 15.01 -7.35
C ILE A 117 -9.22 15.35 -6.35
N GLY A 118 -9.60 15.85 -5.17
CA GLY A 118 -8.66 16.14 -4.09
C GLY A 118 -7.88 14.90 -3.66
N ALA A 119 -8.54 13.76 -3.47
CA ALA A 119 -7.89 12.50 -3.12
C ALA A 119 -6.85 12.11 -4.18
N MET A 120 -7.19 12.17 -5.47
CA MET A 120 -6.24 11.90 -6.56
C MET A 120 -5.04 12.86 -6.55
N VAL A 121 -5.26 14.15 -6.30
CA VAL A 121 -4.19 15.15 -6.19
C VAL A 121 -3.29 14.84 -5.00
N PHE A 122 -3.84 14.62 -3.81
CA PHE A 122 -3.05 14.32 -2.61
C PHE A 122 -2.34 12.97 -2.68
N MET A 123 -2.91 11.98 -3.37
CA MET A 123 -2.20 10.73 -3.70
C MET A 123 -0.96 11.01 -4.56
N GLY A 124 -1.11 11.80 -5.63
CA GLY A 124 0.01 12.22 -6.48
C GLY A 124 1.07 13.05 -5.74
N LEU A 125 0.64 13.97 -4.86
CA LEU A 125 1.54 14.75 -4.00
C LEU A 125 2.30 13.86 -3.01
N THR A 126 1.62 12.85 -2.44
CA THR A 126 2.24 11.88 -1.55
C THR A 126 3.32 11.09 -2.29
N PHE A 127 3.06 10.67 -3.54
CA PHE A 127 4.06 10.00 -4.36
C PHE A 127 5.23 10.93 -4.72
N TRP A 128 4.97 12.19 -5.06
CA TRP A 128 6.01 13.18 -5.38
C TRP A 128 6.91 13.49 -4.16
N LYS A 129 6.32 13.60 -2.97
CA LYS A 129 7.03 13.88 -1.72
C LYS A 129 7.30 12.64 -0.87
N ARG A 130 7.31 11.44 -1.46
CA ARG A 130 7.43 10.16 -0.73
C ARG A 130 8.61 10.07 0.25
N HIS A 131 9.76 10.66 -0.09
CA HIS A 131 10.97 10.68 0.77
C HIS A 131 11.07 11.91 1.71
N SER A 132 10.09 12.81 1.70
CA SER A 132 10.09 14.04 2.53
C SER A 132 9.24 13.86 3.78
N TYR A 133 9.85 13.39 4.87
CA TYR A 133 9.21 13.31 6.18
C TYR A 133 9.26 14.67 6.90
N PRO A 134 8.18 15.14 7.58
CA PRO A 134 6.85 14.51 7.73
C PRO A 134 5.81 14.94 6.67
N THR A 135 6.21 15.66 5.62
CA THR A 135 5.29 16.18 4.58
C THR A 135 4.51 15.06 3.88
N ASN A 136 5.14 13.91 3.64
CA ASN A 136 4.48 12.73 3.08
C ASN A 136 3.29 12.25 3.93
N LEU A 137 3.40 12.27 5.25
CA LEU A 137 2.32 11.89 6.17
C LEU A 137 1.18 12.91 6.20
N LEU A 138 1.49 14.21 6.04
CA LEU A 138 0.47 15.24 5.92
C LEU A 138 -0.37 15.02 4.65
N PHE A 139 0.30 14.80 3.51
CA PHE A 139 -0.40 14.54 2.25
C PHE A 139 -1.17 13.23 2.27
N LEU A 140 -0.62 12.19 2.89
CA LEU A 140 -1.32 10.92 3.12
C LEU A 140 -2.58 11.12 3.96
N SER A 141 -2.50 11.91 5.03
CA SER A 141 -3.65 12.20 5.89
C SER A 141 -4.74 12.95 5.14
N CYS A 142 -4.38 13.95 4.32
CA CYS A 142 -5.33 14.65 3.45
C CYS A 142 -5.97 13.70 2.43
N PHE A 143 -5.18 12.85 1.77
CA PHE A 143 -5.69 11.80 0.88
C PHE A 143 -6.71 10.91 1.59
N THR A 144 -6.36 10.37 2.76
CA THR A 144 -7.23 9.49 3.54
C THR A 144 -8.51 10.17 4.01
N LEU A 145 -8.46 11.44 4.43
CA LEU A 145 -9.66 12.15 4.86
C LEU A 145 -10.62 12.45 3.70
N LEU A 146 -10.08 12.75 2.51
CA LEU A 146 -10.90 12.97 1.31
C LEU A 146 -11.49 11.64 0.83
N GLU A 147 -10.72 10.56 0.82
CA GLU A 147 -11.26 9.24 0.49
C GLU A 147 -12.32 8.79 1.51
N ALA A 148 -12.05 8.97 2.80
CA ALA A 148 -12.99 8.70 3.88
C ALA A 148 -14.30 9.49 3.75
N TYR A 149 -14.22 10.77 3.34
CA TYR A 149 -15.39 11.57 3.05
C TYR A 149 -16.19 10.99 1.88
N THR A 150 -15.52 10.62 0.79
CA THR A 150 -16.17 9.98 -0.38
C THR A 150 -16.92 8.72 0.02
N VAL A 151 -16.26 7.83 0.76
CA VAL A 151 -16.86 6.59 1.28
C VAL A 151 -18.05 6.89 2.19
N SER A 152 -17.93 7.89 3.08
CA SER A 152 -19.01 8.33 3.97
C SER A 152 -20.25 8.79 3.21
N VAL A 153 -20.08 9.54 2.12
CA VAL A 153 -21.22 9.97 1.29
C VAL A 153 -21.87 8.78 0.60
N ILE A 154 -21.09 7.86 0.02
CA ILE A 154 -21.63 6.64 -0.62
C ILE A 154 -22.47 5.87 0.40
N VAL A 155 -21.88 5.58 1.55
CA VAL A 155 -22.50 4.81 2.64
C VAL A 155 -23.79 5.47 3.18
N SER A 156 -23.89 6.79 3.11
CA SER A 156 -25.10 7.52 3.55
C SER A 156 -26.38 7.13 2.79
N PHE A 157 -26.25 6.60 1.56
CA PHE A 157 -27.36 6.13 0.73
C PHE A 157 -27.77 4.67 1.00
N TYR A 158 -27.03 3.95 1.84
CA TYR A 158 -27.31 2.55 2.18
C TYR A 158 -27.93 2.43 3.56
N GLN A 159 -28.64 1.32 3.78
CA GLN A 159 -29.14 0.98 5.12
C GLN A 159 -27.97 0.59 6.04
N THR A 160 -28.02 1.05 7.30
CA THR A 160 -26.96 0.82 8.29
C THR A 160 -26.66 -0.67 8.49
N SER A 161 -27.68 -1.54 8.48
CA SER A 161 -27.51 -2.99 8.60
C SER A 161 -26.67 -3.58 7.46
N ILE A 162 -26.94 -3.16 6.22
CA ILE A 162 -26.20 -3.60 5.02
C ILE A 162 -24.74 -3.15 5.12
N VAL A 163 -24.51 -1.91 5.56
CA VAL A 163 -23.17 -1.36 5.70
C VAL A 163 -22.35 -2.11 6.75
N LEU A 164 -22.92 -2.36 7.93
CA LEU A 164 -22.24 -3.13 8.98
C LEU A 164 -21.90 -4.55 8.53
N ASN A 165 -22.81 -5.23 7.84
CA ASN A 165 -22.56 -6.54 7.26
C ASN A 165 -21.42 -6.49 6.22
N ALA A 166 -21.40 -5.46 5.37
CA ALA A 166 -20.34 -5.27 4.38
C ALA A 166 -18.96 -5.06 5.04
N VAL A 167 -18.89 -4.25 6.11
CA VAL A 167 -17.65 -4.04 6.87
C VAL A 167 -17.13 -5.36 7.45
N LEU A 168 -18.00 -6.13 8.12
CA LEU A 168 -17.62 -7.41 8.72
C LEU A 168 -17.13 -8.43 7.68
N LEU A 169 -17.85 -8.53 6.56
CA LEU A 169 -17.49 -9.46 5.49
C LEU A 169 -16.18 -9.05 4.81
N THR A 170 -15.98 -7.75 4.55
CA THR A 170 -14.73 -7.23 3.99
C THR A 170 -13.55 -7.49 4.91
N ALA A 171 -13.69 -7.23 6.21
CA ALA A 171 -12.65 -7.50 7.19
C ALA A 171 -12.29 -8.99 7.24
N GLY A 172 -13.29 -9.87 7.23
CA GLY A 172 -13.09 -11.31 7.17
C GLY A 172 -12.34 -11.77 5.92
N ILE A 173 -12.74 -11.29 4.74
CA ILE A 173 -12.06 -11.61 3.48
C ILE A 173 -10.64 -11.06 3.47
N PHE A 174 -10.44 -9.80 3.85
CA PHE A 174 -9.12 -9.18 3.88
C PHE A 174 -8.15 -9.94 4.78
N VAL A 175 -8.56 -10.27 6.01
CA VAL A 175 -7.74 -11.04 6.95
C VAL A 175 -7.43 -12.43 6.39
N PHE A 176 -8.43 -13.12 5.84
CA PHE A 176 -8.26 -14.44 5.25
C PHE A 176 -7.27 -14.42 4.07
N LEU A 177 -7.46 -13.52 3.10
CA LEU A 177 -6.61 -13.40 1.92
C LEU A 177 -5.20 -12.96 2.29
N THR A 178 -5.06 -12.01 3.21
CA THR A 178 -3.75 -11.58 3.72
C THR A 178 -3.02 -12.77 4.35
N ALA A 179 -3.67 -13.49 5.26
CA ALA A 179 -3.07 -14.66 5.92
C ALA A 179 -2.70 -15.76 4.91
N PHE A 180 -3.54 -15.97 3.90
CA PHE A 180 -3.28 -16.93 2.82
C PHE A 180 -2.09 -16.50 1.95
N ALA A 181 -2.01 -15.23 1.55
CA ALA A 181 -0.90 -14.65 0.79
C ALA A 181 0.45 -14.74 1.54
N CYS A 182 0.43 -14.58 2.87
CA CYS A 182 1.60 -14.75 3.73
C CYS A 182 2.11 -16.21 3.76
N GLN A 183 1.22 -17.20 3.73
CA GLN A 183 1.56 -18.61 3.92
C GLN A 183 1.84 -19.35 2.61
N THR A 184 1.22 -18.91 1.52
CA THR A 184 1.31 -19.62 0.24
C THR A 184 2.69 -19.49 -0.41
N LYS A 185 3.09 -20.56 -1.09
CA LYS A 185 4.29 -20.59 -1.93
C LYS A 185 4.01 -20.10 -3.36
N TYR A 186 2.75 -20.02 -3.74
CA TYR A 186 2.34 -19.52 -5.05
C TYR A 186 2.69 -18.03 -5.18
N ASP A 187 3.31 -17.62 -6.29
CA ASP A 187 3.64 -16.22 -6.57
C ASP A 187 2.47 -15.53 -7.28
N PHE A 188 1.60 -14.90 -6.50
CA PHE A 188 0.50 -14.08 -7.00
C PHE A 188 1.01 -12.83 -7.72
N THR A 189 2.25 -12.37 -7.48
CA THR A 189 2.76 -11.15 -8.13
C THR A 189 2.72 -11.23 -9.66
N SER A 190 2.80 -12.44 -10.22
CA SER A 190 2.66 -12.67 -11.66
C SER A 190 1.27 -12.33 -12.22
N TRP A 191 0.27 -12.11 -11.36
CA TRP A 191 -1.09 -11.73 -11.74
C TRP A 191 -1.25 -10.23 -12.05
N MET A 192 -0.28 -9.39 -11.68
CA MET A 192 -0.32 -7.93 -11.84
C MET A 192 -0.78 -7.45 -13.24
N PRO A 193 -0.25 -7.94 -14.39
CA PRO A 193 -0.71 -7.47 -15.70
C PRO A 193 -2.17 -7.83 -15.99
N TYR A 194 -2.63 -9.00 -15.54
CA TYR A 194 -4.02 -9.43 -15.72
C TYR A 194 -4.98 -8.60 -14.85
N LEU A 195 -4.59 -8.35 -13.59
CA LEU A 195 -5.36 -7.50 -12.68
C LEU A 195 -5.40 -6.05 -13.17
N PHE A 196 -4.31 -5.54 -13.74
CA PHE A 196 -4.28 -4.21 -14.36
C PHE A 196 -5.25 -4.11 -15.53
N GLY A 197 -5.27 -5.11 -16.42
CA GLY A 197 -6.25 -5.19 -17.51
C GLY A 197 -7.69 -5.29 -17.00
N ALA A 198 -7.93 -6.11 -15.97
CA ALA A 198 -9.24 -6.28 -15.36
C ALA A 198 -9.75 -4.99 -14.69
N LEU A 199 -8.86 -4.25 -14.02
CA LEU A 199 -9.16 -2.96 -13.41
C LEU A 199 -9.61 -1.94 -14.48
N TRP A 200 -8.89 -1.84 -15.59
CA TRP A 200 -9.31 -0.99 -16.70
C TRP A 200 -10.65 -1.44 -17.30
N GLY A 201 -10.89 -2.74 -17.39
CA GLY A 201 -12.20 -3.28 -17.76
C GLY A 201 -13.32 -2.81 -16.83
N LEU A 202 -13.10 -2.85 -15.51
CA LEU A 202 -14.06 -2.34 -14.52
C LEU A 202 -14.27 -0.83 -14.65
N VAL A 203 -13.21 -0.05 -14.84
CA VAL A 203 -13.29 1.41 -15.00
C VAL A 203 -14.08 1.78 -16.26
N LEU A 204 -13.78 1.16 -17.40
CA LEU A 204 -14.49 1.40 -18.66
C LEU A 204 -15.95 0.95 -18.58
N PHE A 205 -16.21 -0.19 -17.94
CA PHE A 205 -17.57 -0.65 -17.69
C PHE A 205 -18.33 0.32 -16.78
N GLY A 206 -17.73 0.77 -15.68
CA GLY A 206 -18.30 1.76 -14.77
C GLY A 206 -18.61 3.09 -15.47
N PHE A 207 -17.75 3.53 -16.39
CA PHE A 207 -17.99 4.70 -17.23
C PHE A 207 -19.16 4.49 -18.20
N MET A 208 -19.20 3.35 -18.89
CA MET A 208 -20.32 3.00 -19.78
C MET A 208 -21.65 2.86 -19.02
N SER A 209 -21.58 2.37 -17.77
CA SER A 209 -22.70 2.23 -16.84
C SER A 209 -23.49 3.54 -16.64
N PHE A 210 -22.82 4.69 -16.77
CA PHE A 210 -23.45 6.01 -16.64
C PHE A 210 -24.46 6.29 -17.76
N PHE A 211 -24.24 5.75 -18.96
CA PHE A 211 -25.10 5.97 -20.13
C PHE A 211 -26.17 4.89 -20.33
N LEU A 212 -26.02 3.75 -19.65
CA LEU A 212 -26.91 2.61 -19.81
C LEU A 212 -27.90 2.45 -18.65
N PRO A 213 -29.11 1.95 -18.92
CA PRO A 213 -30.05 1.60 -17.86
C PRO A 213 -29.46 0.51 -16.98
N GLN A 214 -29.45 0.73 -15.66
CA GLN A 214 -28.98 -0.25 -14.69
C GLN A 214 -30.10 -1.22 -14.32
N SER A 215 -29.79 -2.51 -14.41
CA SER A 215 -30.64 -3.57 -13.84
C SER A 215 -30.03 -4.08 -12.54
N SER A 216 -30.85 -4.60 -11.63
CA SER A 216 -30.36 -5.20 -10.39
C SER A 216 -29.34 -6.32 -10.66
N THR A 217 -29.55 -7.11 -11.72
CA THR A 217 -28.59 -8.14 -12.16
C THR A 217 -27.26 -7.54 -12.61
N THR A 218 -27.27 -6.41 -13.33
CA THR A 218 -26.06 -5.72 -13.77
C THR A 218 -25.23 -5.22 -12.58
N GLU A 219 -25.89 -4.63 -11.58
CA GLU A 219 -25.23 -4.15 -10.37
C GLU A 219 -24.61 -5.29 -9.55
N LEU A 220 -25.31 -6.42 -9.44
CA LEU A 220 -24.83 -7.62 -8.76
C LEU A 220 -23.60 -8.18 -9.46
N VAL A 221 -23.66 -8.38 -10.79
CA VAL A 221 -22.54 -8.92 -11.57
C VAL A 221 -21.34 -7.99 -11.51
N TYR A 222 -21.55 -6.68 -11.65
CA TYR A 222 -20.47 -5.70 -11.53
C TYR A 222 -19.85 -5.72 -10.13
N GLY A 223 -20.67 -5.81 -9.08
CA GLY A 223 -20.21 -5.99 -7.71
C GLY A 223 -19.35 -7.24 -7.54
N LEU A 224 -19.79 -8.40 -8.04
CA LEU A 224 -19.04 -9.66 -7.95
C LEU A 224 -17.69 -9.58 -8.69
N LEU A 225 -17.67 -9.06 -9.91
CA LEU A 225 -16.43 -8.90 -10.67
C LEU A 225 -15.46 -7.95 -9.96
N THR A 226 -15.97 -6.83 -9.43
CA THR A 226 -15.18 -5.88 -8.64
C THR A 226 -14.59 -6.56 -7.40
N ALA A 227 -15.41 -7.30 -6.63
CA ALA A 227 -14.95 -8.00 -5.44
C ALA A 227 -13.87 -9.05 -5.75
N LEU A 228 -14.01 -9.80 -6.86
CA LEU A 228 -13.00 -10.77 -7.29
C LEU A 228 -11.68 -10.10 -7.69
N VAL A 229 -11.74 -9.01 -8.46
CA VAL A 229 -10.54 -8.28 -8.90
C VAL A 229 -9.78 -7.71 -7.71
N PHE A 230 -10.46 -7.03 -6.79
CA PHE A 230 -9.80 -6.45 -5.62
C PHE A 230 -9.38 -7.51 -4.59
N SER A 231 -10.06 -8.66 -4.51
CA SER A 231 -9.55 -9.82 -3.78
C SER A 231 -8.23 -10.33 -4.39
N GLY A 232 -8.12 -10.33 -5.71
CA GLY A 232 -6.87 -10.64 -6.41
C GLY A 232 -5.76 -9.63 -6.11
N TYR A 233 -6.07 -8.33 -6.11
CA TYR A 233 -5.11 -7.29 -5.73
C TYR A 233 -4.64 -7.45 -4.28
N ILE A 234 -5.52 -7.73 -3.31
CA ILE A 234 -5.10 -7.99 -1.91
C ILE A 234 -4.05 -9.10 -1.84
N LEU A 235 -4.21 -10.19 -2.61
CA LEU A 235 -3.22 -11.27 -2.65
C LEU A 235 -1.88 -10.80 -3.22
N VAL A 236 -1.91 -10.04 -4.31
CA VAL A 236 -0.71 -9.50 -4.97
C VAL A 236 -0.01 -8.49 -4.07
N ASP A 237 -0.74 -7.50 -3.59
CA ASP A 237 -0.21 -6.38 -2.82
C ASP A 237 0.32 -6.83 -1.46
N THR A 238 -0.33 -7.81 -0.83
CA THR A 238 0.23 -8.46 0.36
C THR A 238 1.58 -9.10 0.05
N GLN A 239 1.74 -9.80 -1.07
CA GLN A 239 3.03 -10.39 -1.45
C GLN A 239 4.07 -9.35 -1.87
N LEU A 240 3.66 -8.24 -2.49
CA LEU A 240 4.54 -7.11 -2.78
C LEU A 240 5.08 -6.48 -1.49
N VAL A 241 4.23 -6.27 -0.49
CA VAL A 241 4.60 -5.78 0.85
C VAL A 241 5.61 -6.72 1.52
N LEU A 242 5.39 -8.03 1.42
CA LEU A 242 6.24 -9.02 2.09
C LEU A 242 7.61 -9.20 1.43
N ARG A 243 7.73 -8.94 0.12
CA ARG A 243 8.89 -9.40 -0.67
C ARG A 243 9.53 -8.35 -1.55
N LYS A 244 8.75 -7.50 -2.24
CA LYS A 244 9.25 -6.73 -3.39
C LYS A 244 9.40 -5.23 -3.17
N HIS A 245 8.64 -4.63 -2.25
CA HIS A 245 8.79 -3.21 -1.96
C HIS A 245 10.18 -2.87 -1.42
N HIS A 246 10.59 -1.62 -1.58
CA HIS A 246 11.73 -1.08 -0.84
C HIS A 246 11.30 -0.73 0.60
N VAL A 247 12.23 -0.79 1.55
CA VAL A 247 11.95 -0.57 3.00
C VAL A 247 11.45 0.86 3.30
N GLU A 248 11.67 1.80 2.38
CA GLU A 248 11.21 3.20 2.49
C GLU A 248 9.90 3.48 1.73
N GLU A 249 9.27 2.46 1.15
CA GLU A 249 8.03 2.59 0.40
C GLU A 249 6.78 2.26 1.23
N GLU A 250 6.84 2.38 2.56
CA GLU A 250 5.75 1.95 3.43
C GLU A 250 4.44 2.70 3.16
N ILE A 251 4.53 3.96 2.74
CA ILE A 251 3.35 4.79 2.42
C ILE A 251 2.70 4.32 1.11
N ALA A 252 3.51 4.06 0.08
CA ALA A 252 2.98 3.60 -1.21
C ALA A 252 2.30 2.24 -1.06
N ALA A 253 2.94 1.32 -0.33
CA ALA A 253 2.40 0.00 -0.07
C ALA A 253 1.11 0.05 0.77
N ALA A 254 1.03 0.97 1.75
CA ALA A 254 -0.18 1.18 2.53
C ALA A 254 -1.32 1.78 1.69
N ILE A 255 -1.04 2.73 0.79
CA ILE A 255 -2.05 3.30 -0.12
C ILE A 255 -2.66 2.21 -1.02
N SER A 256 -1.84 1.33 -1.59
CA SER A 256 -2.37 0.27 -2.48
C SER A 256 -3.28 -0.70 -1.72
N LEU A 257 -2.83 -1.23 -0.57
CA LEU A 257 -3.66 -2.09 0.29
C LEU A 257 -4.92 -1.37 0.79
N TYR A 258 -4.85 -0.07 1.08
CA TYR A 258 -6.01 0.72 1.48
C TYR A 258 -7.05 0.80 0.36
N LEU A 259 -6.62 1.13 -0.86
CA LEU A 259 -7.52 1.19 -2.02
C LEU A 259 -8.13 -0.18 -2.32
N ASP A 260 -7.37 -1.26 -2.17
CA ASP A 260 -7.88 -2.62 -2.34
C ASP A 260 -9.01 -2.95 -1.36
N VAL A 261 -8.79 -2.64 -0.07
CA VAL A 261 -9.79 -2.88 0.99
C VAL A 261 -11.03 -2.01 0.79
N ILE A 262 -10.87 -0.73 0.46
CA ILE A 262 -11.99 0.18 0.21
C ILE A 262 -12.80 -0.27 -1.00
N ASN A 263 -12.15 -0.63 -2.11
CA ASN A 263 -12.87 -1.07 -3.30
C ASN A 263 -13.56 -2.43 -3.10
N LEU A 264 -12.93 -3.36 -2.37
CA LEU A 264 -13.56 -4.61 -1.97
C LEU A 264 -14.80 -4.33 -1.08
N PHE A 265 -14.69 -3.40 -0.13
CA PHE A 265 -15.81 -2.97 0.70
C PHE A 265 -16.97 -2.41 -0.13
N LEU A 266 -16.70 -1.48 -1.04
CA LEU A 266 -17.73 -0.89 -1.90
C LEU A 266 -18.37 -1.94 -2.82
N ALA A 267 -17.60 -2.93 -3.29
CA ALA A 267 -18.11 -4.04 -4.08
C ALA A 267 -19.07 -4.94 -3.27
N ILE A 268 -18.67 -5.33 -2.06
CA ILE A 268 -19.50 -6.12 -1.13
C ILE A 268 -20.76 -5.35 -0.75
N LEU A 269 -20.62 -4.06 -0.45
CA LEU A 269 -21.75 -3.18 -0.13
C LEU A 269 -22.78 -3.16 -1.26
N ARG A 270 -22.32 -3.04 -2.52
CA ARG A 270 -23.17 -3.10 -3.70
C ARG A 270 -23.88 -4.46 -3.84
N ILE A 271 -23.15 -5.57 -3.66
CA ILE A 271 -23.72 -6.93 -3.75
C ILE A 271 -24.84 -7.11 -2.72
N LEU A 272 -24.59 -6.78 -1.46
CA LEU A 272 -25.56 -6.95 -0.37
C LEU A 272 -26.79 -6.06 -0.59
N ASN A 273 -26.61 -4.83 -1.10
CA ASN A 273 -27.72 -3.94 -1.43
C ASN A 273 -28.58 -4.46 -2.57
N SER A 274 -27.97 -4.96 -3.66
CA SER A 274 -28.71 -5.55 -4.78
C SER A 274 -29.52 -6.78 -4.35
N GLN A 275 -28.98 -7.60 -3.45
CA GLN A 275 -29.71 -8.75 -2.89
C GLN A 275 -30.86 -8.34 -1.98
N SER A 276 -30.73 -7.24 -1.23
CA SER A 276 -31.81 -6.74 -0.36
C SER A 276 -32.96 -6.09 -1.12
N ASN A 277 -32.71 -5.63 -2.36
CA ASN A 277 -33.70 -4.91 -3.18
C ASN A 277 -34.42 -5.81 -4.19
N ASN A 278 -34.01 -7.08 -4.32
CA ASN A 278 -34.69 -8.12 -5.12
C ASN A 278 -35.61 -8.97 -4.24
#